data_AF-A0A3D5YCJ9-F1
#
_entry.id   AF-A0A3D5YCJ9-F1
#
_cell.length_a   1.000
_cell.length_b   1.000
_cell.length_c   1.000
_cell.angle_alpha   90.00
_cell.angle_beta   90.00
_cell.angle_gamma   90.00
#
_symmetry.space_group_name_H-M   'P 1'
#
loop_
_entity.id
_entity.type
_entity.pdbx_description
1 polymer ?
#
loop_
_entity_poly.entity_id
_entity_poly.type
_entity_poly.pdbx_seq_one_letter_code
_entity_poly.pdbx_strand_id
1 'polypeptide(L)'
;MSPTVFIYGKYRFYFNSREECRMHVHIQSPDGEAKFWLEPLVALVENYGLRPSELKEIQKVIEERNHEIIKAWKRHFISKR
;
A
#
# COMPACT_ATOMS: atom_id res chain seq x y z
N MET A 1 -16.33 -2.30 -1.61
CA MET A 1 -15.40 -1.61 -0.69
C MET A 1 -14.10 -2.40 -0.64
N SER A 2 -12.97 -1.73 -0.77
CA SER A 2 -11.64 -2.35 -0.64
C SER A 2 -11.26 -2.44 0.84
N PRO A 3 -10.71 -3.58 1.32
CA PRO A 3 -10.34 -3.73 2.71
C PRO A 3 -9.14 -2.84 3.03
N THR A 4 -9.30 -2.06 4.10
CA THR A 4 -8.21 -1.30 4.71
C THR A 4 -7.28 -2.26 5.45
N VAL A 5 -5.99 -2.17 5.18
CA VAL A 5 -4.95 -2.93 5.90
C VAL A 5 -4.69 -2.27 7.25
N PHE A 6 -4.40 -0.97 7.23
CA PHE A 6 -4.23 -0.13 8.41
C PHE A 6 -4.34 1.36 8.04
N ILE A 7 -4.36 2.21 9.07
CA ILE A 7 -4.33 3.67 8.95
C ILE A 7 -3.09 4.16 9.72
N TYR A 8 -2.35 5.09 9.13
CA TYR A 8 -1.22 5.76 9.76
C TYR A 8 -1.37 7.28 9.55
N GLY A 9 -1.67 8.00 10.62
CA GLY A 9 -2.03 9.42 10.53
C GLY A 9 -3.21 9.65 9.58
N LYS A 10 -2.98 10.45 8.53
CA LYS A 10 -3.97 10.75 7.47
C LYS A 10 -3.95 9.75 6.30
N TYR A 11 -3.06 8.76 6.33
CA TYR A 11 -2.84 7.83 5.23
C TYR A 11 -3.59 6.51 5.49
N ARG A 12 -4.44 6.14 4.55
CA ARG A 12 -5.18 4.88 4.55
C ARG A 12 -4.51 3.91 3.59
N PHE A 13 -4.06 2.76 4.11
CA PHE A 13 -3.46 1.69 3.32
C PHE A 13 -4.50 0.63 2.99
N TYR A 14 -4.65 0.25 1.72
CA TYR A 14 -5.66 -0.72 1.29
C TYR A 14 -5.20 -1.56 0.09
N PHE A 15 -5.89 -2.69 -0.14
CA PHE A 15 -5.67 -3.54 -1.32
C PHE A 15 -6.82 -3.43 -2.30
N ASN A 16 -6.54 -3.15 -3.57
CA ASN A 16 -7.54 -3.23 -4.62
C ASN A 16 -7.59 -4.66 -5.19
N SER A 17 -8.71 -5.36 -4.98
CA SER A 17 -8.83 -6.78 -5.37
C SER A 17 -9.09 -7.01 -6.86
N ARG A 18 -9.29 -5.95 -7.64
CA ARG A 18 -9.56 -6.03 -9.09
C ARG A 18 -8.32 -5.69 -9.94
N GLU A 19 -7.18 -5.52 -9.30
CA GLU A 19 -5.92 -5.14 -9.95
C GLU A 19 -4.98 -6.34 -10.13
N GLU A 20 -3.77 -6.05 -10.62
CA GLU A 20 -2.71 -6.99 -10.97
C GLU A 20 -2.29 -7.93 -9.83
N CYS A 21 -1.82 -9.12 -10.19
CA CYS A 21 -1.36 -10.17 -9.27
C CYS A 21 -0.10 -9.82 -8.46
N ARG A 22 0.67 -8.81 -8.88
CA ARG A 22 1.91 -8.44 -8.20
C ARG A 22 1.60 -7.74 -6.87
N MET A 23 2.34 -8.06 -5.81
CA MET A 23 2.07 -7.54 -4.47
C MET A 23 2.29 -6.03 -4.39
N HIS A 24 1.20 -5.31 -4.16
CA HIS A 24 1.17 -3.85 -4.03
C HIS A 24 0.23 -3.40 -2.93
N VAL A 25 0.42 -2.16 -2.47
CA VAL A 25 -0.47 -1.47 -1.56
C VAL A 25 -0.81 -0.10 -2.13
N HIS A 26 -2.08 0.28 -1.98
CA HIS A 26 -2.57 1.61 -2.30
C HIS A 26 -2.65 2.45 -1.03
N ILE A 27 -2.34 3.73 -1.16
CA ILE A 27 -2.37 4.72 -0.10
C ILE A 27 -3.28 5.84 -0.55
N GLN A 28 -4.26 6.16 0.27
CA GLN A 28 -5.14 7.30 0.06
C GLN A 28 -5.00 8.28 1.22
N SER A 29 -5.01 9.57 0.90
CA SER A 29 -5.01 10.67 1.84
C SER A 29 -5.92 11.80 1.33
N PRO A 30 -6.25 12.80 2.16
CA PRO A 30 -7.00 13.97 1.71
C PRO A 30 -6.32 14.75 0.58
N ASP A 31 -4.98 14.70 0.52
CA ASP A 31 -4.17 15.50 -0.41
C ASP A 31 -3.86 14.75 -1.72
N GLY A 32 -4.09 13.43 -1.74
CA GLY A 32 -3.63 12.61 -2.85
C GLY A 32 -3.56 11.12 -2.56
N GLU A 33 -3.13 10.38 -3.57
CA GLU A 33 -3.05 8.92 -3.60
C GLU A 33 -1.69 8.45 -4.09
N ALA A 34 -1.24 7.29 -3.63
CA ALA A 34 -0.04 6.65 -4.13
C ALA A 34 -0.16 5.13 -4.14
N LYS A 35 0.64 4.50 -4.99
CA LYS A 35 0.73 3.05 -5.12
C LYS A 35 2.18 2.62 -5.00
N PHE A 36 2.42 1.58 -4.20
CA PHE A 36 3.75 1.00 -4.02
C PHE A 36 3.76 -0.49 -4.30
N TRP A 37 4.80 -0.97 -4.98
CA TRP A 37 5.16 -2.38 -5.00
C TRP A 37 5.75 -2.77 -3.65
N LEU A 38 5.54 -4.02 -3.24
CA LEU A 38 6.11 -4.59 -2.00
C LEU A 38 7.27 -5.55 -2.29
N GLU A 39 7.27 -6.18 -3.46
CA GLU A 39 8.32 -7.11 -3.87
C GLU A 39 8.82 -6.85 -5.31
N PRO A 40 10.13 -7.11 -5.58
CA PRO A 40 11.16 -7.59 -4.65
C PRO A 40 11.70 -6.51 -3.69
N LEU A 41 11.35 -5.23 -3.92
CA LEU A 41 11.69 -4.09 -3.09
C LEU A 41 10.53 -3.10 -3.06
N VAL A 42 10.45 -2.28 -2.02
CA VAL A 42 9.42 -1.25 -1.90
C VAL A 42 9.71 -0.13 -2.89
N ALA A 43 8.83 0.03 -3.89
CA ALA A 43 9.02 1.01 -4.95
C ALA A 43 7.73 1.76 -5.25
N LEU A 44 7.85 3.08 -5.39
CA LEU A 44 6.75 3.93 -5.85
C LEU A 44 6.39 3.59 -7.29
N VAL A 45 5.11 3.38 -7.55
CA VAL A 45 4.55 3.08 -8.87
C VAL A 45 3.82 4.29 -9.42
N GLU A 46 2.93 4.84 -8.60
CA GLU A 46 2.09 5.96 -8.96
C GLU A 46 2.01 6.92 -7.78
N ASN A 47 2.01 8.21 -8.09
CA ASN A 47 1.80 9.29 -7.15
C ASN A 47 0.89 10.34 -7.78
N TYR A 48 -0.20 10.65 -7.09
CA TYR A 48 -1.12 11.72 -7.43
C TYR A 48 -1.23 12.66 -6.25
N GLY A 49 -0.56 13.81 -6.32
CA GLY A 49 -0.72 14.91 -5.35
C GLY A 49 0.15 14.84 -4.09
N LEU A 50 0.77 13.70 -3.77
CA LEU A 50 1.63 13.61 -2.58
C LEU A 50 3.01 14.22 -2.82
N ARG A 51 3.51 14.93 -1.81
CA ARG A 51 4.84 15.55 -1.85
C ARG A 51 5.93 14.48 -1.68
N PRO A 52 7.14 14.70 -2.21
CA PRO A 52 8.25 13.77 -2.04
C PRO A 52 8.60 13.43 -0.58
N SER A 53 8.39 14.36 0.35
CA SER A 53 8.58 14.11 1.79
C SER A 53 7.54 13.11 2.35
N GLU A 54 6.29 13.21 1.90
CA GLU A 54 5.20 12.32 2.31
C GLU A 54 5.42 10.93 1.73
N LEU A 55 5.85 10.84 0.46
CA LEU A 55 6.20 9.58 -0.17
C LEU A 55 7.34 8.85 0.55
N LYS A 56 8.37 9.59 1.02
CA LYS A 56 9.47 9.01 1.81
C LYS A 56 8.98 8.49 3.16
N GLU A 57 8.09 9.22 3.83
CA GLU A 57 7.49 8.79 5.09
C GLU A 57 6.65 7.52 4.88
N ILE A 58 5.79 7.53 3.86
CA ILE A 58 4.95 6.37 3.49
C ILE A 58 5.83 5.16 3.16
N GLN A 59 6.87 5.33 2.36
CA GLN A 59 7.79 4.26 2.01
C GLN A 59 8.44 3.65 3.26
N LYS A 60 8.93 4.50 4.18
CA LYS A 60 9.52 4.04 5.44
C LYS A 60 8.51 3.22 6.27
N VAL A 61 7.27 3.69 6.38
CA VAL A 61 6.21 2.95 7.10
C VAL A 61 5.90 1.61 6.44
N ILE A 62 5.90 1.55 5.09
CA ILE A 62 5.71 0.30 4.36
C ILE A 62 6.87 -0.66 4.64
N GLU A 63 8.11 -0.18 4.61
CA GLU A 63 9.30 -0.99 4.87
C GLU A 63 9.31 -1.53 6.31
N GLU A 64 9.03 -0.69 7.31
CA GLU A 64 8.93 -1.07 8.72
C GLU A 64 7.84 -2.12 8.97
N ARG A 65 6.74 -2.05 8.22
CA ARG A 65 5.58 -2.97 8.35
C ARG A 65 5.48 -3.98 7.22
N ASN A 66 6.54 -4.16 6.43
CA ASN A 66 6.47 -4.92 5.17
C ASN A 66 5.98 -6.36 5.40
N HIS A 67 6.50 -7.01 6.44
CA HIS A 67 6.07 -8.35 6.84
C HIS A 67 4.58 -8.46 7.12
N GLU A 68 3.99 -7.47 7.80
CA GLU A 68 2.56 -7.45 8.13
C GLU A 68 1.71 -7.22 6.88
N ILE A 69 2.13 -6.30 6.01
CA ILE A 69 1.44 -5.98 4.77
C ILE A 69 1.44 -7.20 3.84
N ILE A 70 2.60 -7.85 3.66
CA ILE A 70 2.72 -9.07 2.84
C ILE A 70 1.84 -10.19 3.42
N LYS A 71 1.81 -10.37 4.75
CA LYS A 71 0.96 -11.38 5.40
C LYS A 71 -0.51 -11.08 5.19
N ALA A 72 -0.93 -9.82 5.31
CA ALA A 72 -2.30 -9.39 5.04
C ALA A 72 -2.67 -9.58 3.57
N TRP A 73 -1.77 -9.26 2.63
CA TRP A 73 -1.97 -9.46 1.21
C TRP A 73 -2.17 -10.95 0.89
N LYS A 74 -1.27 -11.81 1.38
CA LYS A 74 -1.36 -13.27 1.22
C LYS A 74 -2.70 -13.80 1.76
N ARG A 75 -3.12 -13.39 2.96
CA ARG A 75 -4.42 -13.79 3.51
C ARG A 75 -5.58 -13.33 2.63
N HIS A 76 -5.54 -12.07 2.17
CA HIS A 76 -6.62 -11.47 1.40
C HIS A 76 -6.81 -12.09 0.01
N PHE A 77 -5.72 -12.41 -0.69
CA PHE A 77 -5.77 -12.95 -2.05
C PHE A 77 -5.72 -14.49 -2.12
N ILE A 78 -5.10 -15.18 -1.14
CA ILE A 78 -5.09 -16.65 -1.10
C ILE A 78 -6.41 -17.20 -0.55
N SER A 79 -7.08 -16.51 0.38
CA SER A 79 -8.40 -16.92 0.89
C SER A 79 -9.53 -16.81 -0.14
N LYS A 80 -9.26 -16.26 -1.33
CA LYS A 80 -10.22 -16.14 -2.44
C LYS A 80 -10.00 -17.14 -3.57
N ARG A 81 -9.18 -18.18 -3.35
CA ARG A 81 -9.11 -19.34 -4.23
C ARG A 81 -10.18 -20.36 -3.89
#